data_AF-A0A645JE18-F1
#
_entry.id   AF-A0A645JE18-F1
#
_cell.length_a   1.000
_cell.length_b   1.000
_cell.length_c   1.000
_cell.angle_alpha   90.00
_cell.angle_beta   90.00
_cell.angle_gamma   90.00
#
_symmetry.space_group_name_H-M   'P 1'
#
loop_
_entity.id
_entity.type
_entity.pdbx_description
1 polymer ?
#
loop_
_entity_poly.entity_id
_entity_poly.type
_entity_poly.pdbx_seq_one_letter_code
_entity_poly.pdbx_strand_id
1 'polypeptide(L)'
;MDRFYRISDRESFLTARRLAREEGILAGGSSGTALAAALRFAADTPEAKEIVVILPDTGRNYLSKLYNDRWMIENGYLEEQEVRAEA
;
A
#
# COMPACT_ATOMS: atom_id res chain seq x y z
N MET A 1 19.07 2.95 12.15
CA MET A 1 18.44 2.99 10.82
C MET A 1 19.53 2.65 9.83
N ASP A 2 19.45 1.47 9.24
CA ASP A 2 20.54 0.88 8.45
C ASP A 2 20.23 0.85 6.95
N ARG A 3 18.95 0.97 6.57
CA ARG A 3 18.46 1.04 5.19
C ARG A 3 17.30 2.03 5.08
N PHE A 4 17.16 2.62 3.89
CA PHE A 4 16.06 3.52 3.55
C PHE A 4 15.45 3.12 2.21
N TYR A 5 14.12 3.04 2.17
CA TYR A 5 13.38 2.73 0.95
C TYR A 5 12.55 3.95 0.55
N ARG A 6 12.68 4.40 -0.71
CA ARG A 6 11.79 5.41 -1.29
C ARG A 6 10.65 4.69 -1.99
N ILE A 7 9.44 4.93 -1.50
CA ILE A 7 8.20 4.36 -2.03
C ILE A 7 7.40 5.51 -2.65
N SER A 8 6.87 5.31 -3.85
CA SER A 8 6.01 6.30 -4.50
C SER A 8 4.60 6.27 -3.92
N ASP A 9 3.86 7.37 -4.07
CA ASP A 9 2.44 7.42 -3.67
C ASP A 9 1.61 6.32 -4.33
N ARG A 10 1.85 6.06 -5.63
CA ARG A 10 1.18 4.97 -6.36
C ARG A 10 1.42 3.62 -5.69
N GLU A 11 2.68 3.28 -5.43
CA GLU A 11 3.02 2.00 -4.80
C GLU A 11 2.48 1.90 -3.38
N SER A 12 2.57 2.99 -2.62
CA SER A 12 2.02 3.11 -1.27
C SER A 12 0.52 2.81 -1.25
N PHE A 13 -0.27 3.50 -2.07
CA PHE A 13 -1.72 3.36 -2.09
C PHE A 13 -2.17 2.01 -2.64
N LEU A 14 -1.53 1.50 -3.69
CA LEU A 14 -1.83 0.16 -4.21
C LEU A 14 -1.52 -0.91 -3.16
N THR A 15 -0.42 -0.77 -2.42
CA THR A 15 -0.08 -1.70 -1.34
C THR A 15 -1.08 -1.62 -0.18
N ALA A 16 -1.55 -0.43 0.21
CA ALA A 16 -2.61 -0.28 1.21
C ALA A 16 -3.95 -0.89 0.76
N ARG A 17 -4.31 -0.74 -0.52
CA ARG A 17 -5.51 -1.38 -1.10
C ARG A 17 -5.37 -2.91 -1.13
N ARG A 18 -4.20 -3.43 -1.51
CA ARG A 18 -3.90 -4.86 -1.45
C ARG A 18 -3.99 -5.42 -0.03
N LEU A 19 -3.43 -4.73 0.96
CA LEU A 19 -3.52 -5.12 2.37
C LEU A 19 -4.99 -5.24 2.83
N ALA A 20 -5.85 -4.29 2.44
CA ALA A 20 -7.27 -4.36 2.75
C ALA A 20 -7.99 -5.53 2.04
N ARG A 21 -7.61 -5.83 0.80
CA ARG A 21 -8.22 -6.90 -0.01
C ARG A 21 -7.76 -8.30 0.40
N GLU A 22 -6.47 -8.47 0.60
CA GLU A 22 -5.82 -9.77 0.82
C GLU A 22 -5.90 -10.20 2.29
N GLU A 23 -5.77 -9.25 3.22
CA GLU A 23 -5.70 -9.54 4.67
C GLU A 23 -6.89 -8.97 5.47
N GLY A 24 -7.79 -8.22 4.85
CA GLY A 24 -8.93 -7.59 5.53
C GLY A 24 -8.54 -6.42 6.45
N ILE A 25 -7.31 -5.92 6.36
CA ILE A 25 -6.81 -4.83 7.20
C ILE A 25 -6.97 -3.49 6.47
N LEU A 26 -7.96 -2.71 6.89
CA LEU A 26 -8.24 -1.39 6.33
C LEU A 26 -7.33 -0.32 6.96
N ALA A 27 -6.24 0.04 6.28
CA ALA A 27 -5.17 0.91 6.81
C ALA A 27 -4.94 2.19 5.97
N GLY A 28 -4.20 3.16 6.51
CA GLY A 28 -3.85 4.38 5.78
C GLY A 28 -2.74 4.21 4.73
N GLY A 29 -2.48 5.29 3.97
CA GLY A 29 -1.41 5.30 2.97
C GLY A 29 -0.02 5.08 3.57
N SER A 30 0.27 5.66 4.74
CA SER A 30 1.56 5.45 5.44
C SER A 30 1.81 3.97 5.78
N SER A 31 0.76 3.23 6.11
CA SER A 31 0.80 1.77 6.31
C SER A 31 1.15 1.04 5.01
N GLY A 32 0.58 1.47 3.88
CA GLY A 32 0.96 0.98 2.55
C GLY A 32 2.43 1.25 2.21
N THR A 33 2.94 2.43 2.56
CA THR A 33 4.38 2.77 2.41
C THR A 33 5.27 1.85 3.24
N ALA A 34 4.94 1.64 4.51
CA ALA A 34 5.70 0.79 5.41
C ALA A 34 5.70 -0.67 4.93
N LEU A 35 4.54 -1.18 4.50
CA LEU A 35 4.42 -2.54 3.99
C LEU A 35 5.14 -2.73 2.65
N ALA A 36 5.07 -1.76 1.73
CA ALA A 36 5.80 -1.82 0.46
C ALA A 36 7.32 -1.89 0.69
N ALA A 37 7.85 -1.07 1.61
CA ALA A 37 9.24 -1.12 2.01
C ALA A 37 9.61 -2.48 2.65
N ALA A 38 8.75 -3.02 3.52
CA ALA A 38 8.95 -4.32 4.15
C ALA A 38 8.98 -5.46 3.14
N LEU A 39 8.10 -5.46 2.14
CA LEU A 39 8.07 -6.46 1.07
C LEU A 39 9.34 -6.41 0.20
N ARG A 40 9.84 -5.22 -0.12
CA ARG A 40 11.13 -5.07 -0.82
C ARG A 40 12.29 -5.57 0.04
N PHE A 41 12.32 -5.21 1.31
CA PHE A 41 13.35 -5.68 2.24
C PHE A 41 13.34 -7.22 2.37
N ALA A 42 12.16 -7.83 2.47
CA ALA A 42 12.00 -9.28 2.53
C ALA A 42 12.53 -9.98 1.26
N ALA A 43 12.26 -9.40 0.09
CA ALA A 43 12.77 -9.92 -1.18
C ALA A 43 14.31 -9.83 -1.27
N ASP A 44 14.90 -8.75 -0.75
CA ASP A 44 16.35 -8.53 -0.75
C ASP A 44 17.08 -9.33 0.36
N THR A 45 16.36 -9.80 1.38
CA THR A 45 16.91 -10.38 2.62
C THR A 45 16.18 -11.69 2.96
N PRO A 46 16.35 -12.76 2.18
CA PRO A 46 15.62 -14.02 2.36
C PRO A 46 15.94 -14.74 3.69
N GLU A 47 17.02 -14.37 4.37
CA GLU A 47 17.36 -14.85 5.71
C GLU A 47 16.53 -14.22 6.83
N ALA A 48 15.84 -13.10 6.55
CA ALA A 48 14.95 -12.46 7.51
C ALA A 48 13.73 -13.34 7.75
N LYS A 49 13.66 -13.95 8.93
CA LYS A 49 12.59 -14.91 9.28
C LYS A 49 11.30 -14.22 9.70
N GLU A 50 11.39 -13.04 10.30
CA GLU A 50 10.26 -12.31 10.85
C GLU A 50 10.47 -10.81 10.66
N ILE A 51 9.46 -10.14 10.10
CA ILE A 51 9.49 -8.70 9.80
C ILE A 51 8.26 -8.08 10.44
N VAL A 52 8.46 -7.14 11.35
CA VAL A 52 7.38 -6.38 11.99
C VAL A 52 7.16 -5.07 11.24
N VAL A 53 5.91 -4.79 10.88
CA VAL A 53 5.50 -3.57 10.17
C VAL A 53 4.51 -2.80 11.02
N ILE A 54 4.77 -1.51 11.25
CA ILE A 54 3.87 -0.61 11.99
C ILE A 54 2.87 -0.02 11.00
N LEU A 55 1.57 -0.18 11.29
CA LEU A 55 0.47 0.44 10.55
C LEU A 55 -0.05 1.64 11.37
N PRO A 56 0.32 2.89 11.04
CA PRO A 56 0.15 4.01 11.96
C PRO A 56 -1.32 4.40 12.20
N ASP A 57 -2.18 4.24 11.19
CA ASP A 57 -3.59 4.58 11.29
C ASP A 57 -4.49 3.71 10.40
N THR A 58 -5.80 3.84 10.63
CA THR A 58 -6.85 3.11 9.92
C THR A 58 -7.22 3.77 8.59
N GLY A 59 -7.73 2.99 7.65
CA GLY A 59 -8.17 3.48 6.34
C GLY A 59 -9.43 4.36 6.37
N ARG A 60 -10.13 4.46 7.51
CA ARG A 60 -11.33 5.30 7.69
C ARG A 60 -11.11 6.75 7.22
N ASN A 61 -9.92 7.30 7.47
CA ASN A 61 -9.58 8.68 7.13
C ASN A 61 -9.46 8.93 5.61
N TYR A 62 -9.44 7.86 4.81
CA TYR A 62 -9.07 7.90 3.38
C TYR A 62 -10.10 7.24 2.46
N LEU A 63 -11.31 6.97 2.95
CA LEU A 63 -12.40 6.37 2.17
C LEU A 63 -12.75 7.18 0.91
N SER A 64 -12.70 8.51 0.99
CA SER A 64 -12.94 9.41 -0.15
C SER A 64 -11.68 9.70 -0.99
N LYS A 65 -10.55 9.07 -0.66
CA LYS A 65 -9.25 9.27 -1.33
C LYS A 65 -8.69 7.94 -1.83
N LEU A 66 -7.72 7.35 -1.14
CA LEU A 66 -7.00 6.16 -1.61
C LEU A 66 -7.90 4.93 -1.83
N TYR A 67 -9.05 4.86 -1.15
CA TYR A 67 -10.05 3.80 -1.34
C TYR A 67 -11.17 4.17 -2.31
N ASN A 68 -11.08 5.34 -2.95
CA ASN A 68 -12.00 5.79 -3.98
C ASN A 68 -11.31 5.72 -5.34
N ASP A 69 -11.78 4.83 -6.21
CA ASP A 69 -11.16 4.59 -7.51
C ASP A 69 -11.17 5.81 -8.42
N ARG A 70 -12.24 6.62 -8.35
CA ARG A 70 -12.33 7.88 -9.11
C ARG A 70 -11.21 8.84 -8.70
N TRP A 71 -11.02 9.03 -7.40
CA TRP A 71 -9.94 9.88 -6.88
C TRP A 71 -8.56 9.33 -7.28
N MET A 72 -8.36 8.02 -7.20
CA MET A 72 -7.11 7.37 -7.60
C MET A 72 -6.80 7.58 -9.09
N ILE A 73 -7.81 7.48 -9.97
CA ILE A 73 -7.66 7.73 -11.41
C ILE A 73 -7.37 9.20 -11.70
N GLU A 74 -8.12 10.12 -11.10
CA GLU A 74 -7.96 11.57 -11.29
C GLU A 74 -6.57 12.06 -10.87
N ASN A 75 -5.95 11.41 -9.89
CA ASN A 75 -4.60 11.74 -9.41
C ASN A 75 -3.50 10.85 -10.05
N GLY A 76 -3.83 9.99 -11.01
CA GLY A 76 -2.86 9.19 -11.77
C GLY A 76 -2.24 8.02 -10.99
N TYR A 77 -2.88 7.55 -9.93
CA TYR A 77 -2.42 6.42 -9.12
C TYR A 77 -3.06 5.09 -9.50
N LEU A 78 -4.07 5.12 -10.38
CA LEU A 78 -4.79 3.94 -10.89
C LEU A 78 -5.23 4.20 -12.32
N GLU A 79 -5.14 3.20 -13.19
CA GLU A 79 -5.65 3.28 -14.55
C GLU A 79 -7.07 2.71 -14.64
N GLU A 80 -7.89 3.26 -15.55
CA GLU A 80 -9.27 2.79 -15.72
C GLU A 80 -9.35 1.33 -16.18
N GLN A 81 -8.32 0.85 -16.89
CA GLN A 81 -8.20 -0.54 -17.30
C GLN A 81 -7.97 -1.48 -16.10
N GLU A 82 -7.18 -1.04 -15.11
CA GLU A 82 -6.92 -1.80 -13.88
C GLU A 82 -8.22 -1.98 -13.07
N VAL A 83 -9.09 -0.97 -13.01
CA VAL A 83 -10.40 -1.08 -12.35
C VAL A 83 -11.30 -2.10 -13.05
N ARG A 84 -11.35 -2.08 -14.38
CA ARG A 84 -12.21 -2.98 -15.17
C ARG A 84 -11.74 -4.44 -15.15
N ALA A 85 -10.43 -4.67 -14.98
CA ALA A 85 -9.88 -6.01 -14.84
C ALA A 85 -10.17 -6.62 -13.46
N GLU A 86 -10.52 -5.79 -12.47
CA GLU A 86 -10.76 -6.18 -11.08
C GLU A 86 -12.27 -6.28 -10.71
N ALA A 87 -13.18 -5.96 -11.65
CA ALA A 87 -14.64 -6.01 -11.50
C ALA A 87 -15.24 -7.30 -12.08
#